data_AF-A9NSS2-F1
#
_entry.id   AF-A9NSS2-F1
#
_cell.length_a   1.000
_cell.length_b   1.000
_cell.length_c   1.000
_cell.angle_alpha   90.00
_cell.angle_beta   90.00
_cell.angle_gamma   90.00
#
_symmetry.space_group_name_H-M   'P 1'
#
loop_
_entity.id
_entity.type
_entity.pdbx_description
1 polymer ?
#
loop_
_entity_poly.entity_id
_entity_poly.type
_entity_poly.pdbx_seq_one_letter_code
_entity_poly.pdbx_strand_id
1 'polypeptide(L)'
;MFLQRIAYLYDCMFYAGISVLVVLYAILHAACLLSAKSLTPKISDPESIWFLSAMCFQHGMSFLEFWWASHGSFQQWWNDERFWWISNASCFLLGTLEAFFISIGLLETGFSVTPKSSETDNASPYEITASPLFISLVMLVMMFSVATVTAAALVINGGTESFNYMCGELLCGMWSLVILYPILSQLLKVRKGIDKVPLSVMLPSVIGTIVFCVMVNTYIF
;
A
#
# COMPACT_ATOMS: atom_id res chain seq x y z
N MET A 1 23.80 1.24 -26.98
CA MET A 1 23.76 2.44 -26.11
C MET A 1 22.35 2.95 -25.82
N PHE A 2 21.40 2.96 -26.76
CA PHE A 2 20.03 3.47 -26.51
C PHE A 2 19.26 2.70 -25.42
N LEU A 3 19.16 1.36 -25.53
CA LEU A 3 18.47 0.52 -24.54
C LEU A 3 19.04 0.66 -23.13
N GLN A 4 20.36 0.78 -23.02
CA GLN A 4 21.04 0.98 -21.74
C GLN A 4 20.67 2.33 -21.10
N ARG A 5 20.48 3.39 -21.89
CA ARG A 5 20.00 4.68 -21.39
C ARG A 5 18.55 4.59 -20.88
N ILE A 6 17.71 3.82 -21.57
CA ILE A 6 16.34 3.55 -21.10
C ILE A 6 16.38 2.80 -19.77
N ALA A 7 17.23 1.78 -19.63
CA ALA A 7 17.37 1.03 -18.39
C ALA A 7 17.81 1.92 -17.21
N TYR A 8 18.80 2.81 -17.41
CA TYR A 8 19.21 3.75 -16.36
C TYR A 8 18.12 4.76 -15.98
N LEU A 9 17.39 5.29 -16.98
CA LEU A 9 16.27 6.20 -16.71
C LEU A 9 15.14 5.47 -15.97
N TYR A 10 14.88 4.22 -16.34
CA TYR A 10 13.96 3.35 -15.63
C TYR A 10 14.42 3.21 -14.18
N ASP A 11 15.59 2.66 -13.88
CA ASP A 11 16.00 2.45 -12.49
C ASP A 11 16.04 3.73 -11.63
N CYS A 12 16.47 4.87 -12.19
CA CYS A 12 16.55 6.12 -11.42
C CYS A 12 15.20 6.82 -11.22
N MET A 13 14.32 6.85 -12.23
CA MET A 13 13.05 7.59 -12.16
C MET A 13 11.89 6.72 -11.72
N PHE A 14 11.93 5.42 -12.04
CA PHE A 14 10.85 4.48 -11.82
C PHE A 14 10.64 4.25 -10.32
N TYR A 15 11.67 3.87 -9.56
CA TYR A 15 11.48 3.53 -8.14
C TYR A 15 11.10 4.74 -7.26
N ALA A 16 11.68 5.91 -7.50
CA ALA A 16 11.34 7.12 -6.74
C ALA A 16 9.98 7.71 -7.16
N GLY A 17 9.78 7.95 -8.46
CA GLY A 17 8.55 8.59 -8.96
C GLY A 17 7.29 7.73 -8.81
N ILE A 18 7.40 6.41 -8.98
CA ILE A 18 6.24 5.52 -8.88
C ILE A 18 5.77 5.36 -7.45
N SER A 19 6.66 5.46 -6.47
CA SER A 19 6.27 5.37 -5.06
C SER A 19 5.17 6.38 -4.69
N VAL A 20 5.29 7.62 -5.19
CA VAL A 20 4.30 8.68 -4.98
C VAL A 20 2.98 8.33 -5.68
N LEU A 21 3.04 7.90 -6.95
CA LEU A 21 1.84 7.52 -7.71
C LEU A 21 1.11 6.33 -7.09
N VAL A 22 1.86 5.32 -6.62
CA VAL A 22 1.32 4.13 -5.95
C VAL A 22 0.57 4.52 -4.69
N VAL A 23 1.15 5.39 -3.86
CA VAL A 23 0.53 5.84 -2.61
C VAL A 23 -0.69 6.72 -2.89
N LEU A 24 -0.61 7.63 -3.87
CA LEU A 24 -1.76 8.45 -4.28
C LEU A 24 -2.91 7.59 -4.82
N TYR A 25 -2.60 6.59 -5.64
CA TYR A 25 -3.60 5.65 -6.15
C TYR A 25 -4.21 4.81 -5.03
N ALA A 26 -3.41 4.36 -4.06
CA ALA A 26 -3.92 3.63 -2.89
C ALA A 26 -4.86 4.49 -2.04
N ILE A 27 -4.53 5.77 -1.82
CA ILE A 27 -5.39 6.72 -1.11
C ILE A 27 -6.69 6.97 -1.89
N LEU A 28 -6.60 7.13 -3.22
CA LEU A 28 -7.76 7.30 -4.09
C LEU A 28 -8.69 6.08 -4.00
N HIS A 29 -8.14 4.87 -4.08
CA HIS A 29 -8.89 3.62 -3.94
C HIS A 29 -9.60 3.53 -2.59
N ALA A 30 -8.90 3.82 -1.50
CA ALA A 30 -9.51 3.86 -0.16
C ALA A 30 -10.62 4.93 -0.06
N ALA A 31 -10.46 6.08 -0.73
CA ALA A 31 -11.45 7.14 -0.73
C ALA A 31 -12.71 6.74 -1.51
N CYS A 32 -12.54 6.14 -2.69
CA CYS A 32 -13.62 5.60 -3.51
C CYS A 32 -14.45 4.56 -2.75
N LEU A 33 -13.77 3.64 -2.08
CA LEU A 33 -14.40 2.61 -1.25
C LEU A 33 -15.18 3.20 -0.07
N LEU A 34 -14.65 4.22 0.62
CA LEU A 34 -15.33 4.90 1.73
C LEU A 34 -16.55 5.72 1.25
N SER A 35 -16.46 6.27 0.04
CA SER A 35 -17.47 7.16 -0.57
C SER A 35 -18.60 6.43 -1.27
N ALA A 36 -18.53 5.10 -1.35
CA ALA A 36 -19.39 4.30 -2.20
C ALA A 36 -19.41 4.76 -3.67
N LYS A 37 -18.29 5.28 -4.17
CA LYS A 37 -18.10 5.61 -5.59
C LYS A 37 -17.15 4.58 -6.17
N SER A 38 -17.61 3.81 -7.15
CA SER A 38 -16.77 2.78 -7.76
C SER A 38 -15.91 3.37 -8.88
N LEU A 39 -14.60 3.12 -8.84
CA LEU A 39 -13.72 3.32 -10.00
C LEU A 39 -13.83 2.14 -10.97
N THR A 40 -14.12 0.96 -10.43
CA THR A 40 -14.29 -0.27 -11.21
C THR A 40 -15.64 -0.30 -11.94
N PRO A 41 -15.70 -0.85 -13.16
CA PRO A 41 -16.96 -1.06 -13.86
C PRO A 41 -17.87 -2.01 -13.07
N LYS A 42 -19.19 -1.87 -13.24
CA LYS A 42 -20.16 -2.75 -12.57
C LYS A 42 -20.02 -4.17 -13.10
N ILE A 43 -20.29 -5.18 -12.27
CA ILE A 43 -20.16 -6.59 -12.70
C ILE A 43 -21.07 -6.89 -13.91
N SER A 44 -22.27 -6.30 -13.95
CA SER A 44 -23.19 -6.50 -15.08
C SER A 44 -22.73 -5.88 -16.39
N ASP A 45 -21.80 -4.91 -16.34
CA ASP A 45 -21.35 -4.23 -17.54
C ASP A 45 -20.30 -5.11 -18.28
N PRO A 46 -20.35 -5.17 -19.62
CA PRO A 46 -19.36 -5.94 -20.40
C PRO A 46 -17.90 -5.51 -20.16
N GLU A 47 -17.70 -4.25 -19.76
CA GLU A 47 -16.39 -3.67 -19.43
C GLU A 47 -15.71 -4.36 -18.23
N SER A 48 -16.48 -4.95 -17.32
CA SER A 48 -15.95 -5.69 -16.17
C SER A 48 -15.11 -6.90 -16.58
N ILE A 49 -15.45 -7.55 -17.69
CA ILE A 49 -14.69 -8.68 -18.21
C ILE A 49 -13.28 -8.23 -18.63
N TRP A 50 -13.19 -7.09 -19.32
CA TRP A 50 -11.91 -6.53 -19.73
C TRP A 50 -11.09 -6.12 -18.52
N PHE A 51 -11.70 -5.45 -17.54
CA PHE A 51 -11.05 -5.07 -16.30
C PHE A 51 -10.48 -6.28 -15.55
N LEU A 52 -11.29 -7.31 -15.31
CA LEU A 52 -10.86 -8.54 -14.63
C LEU A 52 -9.77 -9.26 -15.41
N SER A 53 -9.90 -9.34 -16.73
CA SER A 53 -8.89 -9.99 -17.59
C SER A 53 -7.54 -9.28 -17.51
N ALA A 54 -7.53 -7.94 -17.47
CA ALA A 54 -6.32 -7.14 -17.34
C ALA A 54 -5.66 -7.33 -15.96
N MET A 55 -6.44 -7.38 -14.88
CA MET A 55 -5.91 -7.64 -13.54
C MET A 55 -5.28 -9.03 -13.45
N CYS A 56 -5.98 -10.06 -13.91
CA CYS A 56 -5.46 -11.42 -13.94
C CYS A 56 -4.20 -11.53 -14.81
N PHE A 57 -4.17 -10.86 -15.96
CA PHE A 57 -3.01 -10.84 -16.83
C PHE A 57 -1.80 -10.17 -16.17
N GLN A 58 -1.98 -9.03 -15.51
CA GLN A 58 -0.90 -8.33 -14.81
C GLN A 58 -0.23 -9.22 -13.75
N HIS A 59 -1.02 -9.86 -12.89
CA HIS A 59 -0.47 -10.75 -11.85
C HIS A 59 0.12 -12.03 -12.45
N GLY A 60 -0.51 -12.58 -13.49
CA GLY A 60 0.01 -13.75 -14.20
C GLY A 60 1.36 -13.48 -14.87
N MET A 61 1.51 -12.32 -15.50
CA MET A 61 2.76 -11.88 -16.12
C MET A 61 3.85 -11.63 -15.08
N SER A 62 3.53 -10.97 -13.95
CA SER A 62 4.49 -10.80 -12.84
C SER A 62 5.01 -12.15 -12.34
N PHE A 63 4.10 -13.11 -12.10
CA PHE A 63 4.50 -14.45 -11.68
C PHE A 63 5.37 -15.15 -12.72
N LEU A 64 5.00 -15.05 -14.00
CA LEU A 64 5.74 -15.66 -15.10
C LEU A 64 7.16 -15.10 -15.20
N GLU A 65 7.32 -13.78 -15.09
CA GLU A 65 8.61 -13.11 -15.11
C GLU A 65 9.48 -13.55 -13.93
N PHE A 66 8.93 -13.55 -12.71
CA PHE A 66 9.62 -14.03 -11.53
C PHE A 66 10.09 -15.47 -11.68
N TRP A 67 9.20 -16.33 -12.19
CA TRP A 67 9.50 -17.74 -12.40
C TRP A 67 10.58 -17.94 -13.48
N TRP A 68 10.54 -17.18 -14.58
CA TRP A 68 11.54 -17.28 -15.64
C TRP A 68 12.92 -16.77 -15.21
N ALA A 69 12.95 -15.71 -14.40
CA ALA A 69 14.19 -15.08 -13.97
C ALA A 69 14.88 -15.86 -12.83
N SER A 70 14.11 -16.40 -11.89
CA SER A 70 14.65 -16.98 -10.64
C SER A 70 14.42 -18.47 -10.49
N HIS A 71 13.57 -19.09 -11.31
CA HIS A 71 13.02 -20.45 -11.07
C HIS A 71 12.46 -20.63 -9.65
N GLY A 72 12.02 -19.54 -9.02
CA GLY A 72 11.53 -19.52 -7.66
C GLY A 72 10.13 -20.12 -7.52
N SER A 73 9.80 -20.44 -6.28
CA SER A 73 8.48 -20.91 -5.87
C SER A 73 7.43 -19.78 -5.85
N PHE A 74 6.15 -20.15 -5.93
CA PHE A 74 5.03 -19.20 -5.77
C PHE A 74 5.08 -18.40 -4.46
N GLN A 75 5.56 -19.02 -3.37
CA GLN A 75 5.70 -18.32 -2.10
C GLN A 75 6.76 -17.21 -2.16
N GLN A 76 7.84 -17.41 -2.91
CA GLN A 76 8.87 -16.39 -3.10
C GLN A 76 8.34 -15.24 -3.95
N TRP A 77 7.64 -15.53 -5.04
CA TRP A 77 6.94 -14.50 -5.83
C TRP A 77 5.95 -13.70 -4.99
N TRP A 78 5.15 -14.38 -4.17
CA TRP A 78 4.18 -13.71 -3.31
C TRP A 78 4.84 -12.78 -2.28
N ASN A 79 5.99 -13.19 -1.74
CA ASN A 79 6.77 -12.32 -0.85
C ASN A 79 7.39 -11.14 -1.60
N ASP A 80 7.81 -11.34 -2.85
CA ASP A 80 8.34 -10.29 -3.73
C ASP A 80 7.27 -9.24 -4.06
N GLU A 81 6.07 -9.66 -4.45
CA GLU A 81 4.89 -8.79 -4.64
C GLU A 81 4.59 -7.96 -3.40
N ARG A 82 4.57 -8.59 -2.22
CA ARG A 82 4.37 -7.87 -0.95
C ARG A 82 5.49 -6.86 -0.69
N PHE A 83 6.72 -7.25 -0.93
CA PHE A 83 7.89 -6.41 -0.73
C PHE A 83 7.86 -5.20 -1.67
N TRP A 84 7.40 -5.38 -2.92
CA TRP A 84 7.22 -4.31 -3.89
C TRP A 84 6.26 -3.23 -3.34
N TRP A 85 5.09 -3.61 -2.85
CA TRP A 85 4.13 -2.66 -2.27
C TRP A 85 4.65 -1.99 -1.00
N ILE A 86 5.23 -2.78 -0.08
CA ILE A 86 5.75 -2.29 1.20
C ILE A 86 6.88 -1.27 0.97
N SER A 87 7.82 -1.57 0.06
CA SER A 87 8.96 -0.70 -0.24
C SER A 87 8.52 0.61 -0.89
N ASN A 88 7.58 0.56 -1.85
CA ASN A 88 7.01 1.75 -2.47
C ASN A 88 6.30 2.64 -1.46
N ALA A 89 5.49 2.07 -0.57
CA ALA A 89 4.75 2.84 0.43
C ALA A 89 5.59 3.29 1.64
N SER A 90 6.87 2.90 1.74
CA SER A 90 7.75 3.26 2.86
C SER A 90 9.05 3.94 2.41
N CYS A 91 10.11 3.17 2.14
CA CYS A 91 11.45 3.70 1.91
C CYS A 91 11.54 4.55 0.65
N PHE A 92 10.90 4.14 -0.44
CA PHE A 92 10.91 4.93 -1.67
C PHE A 92 10.10 6.22 -1.54
N LEU A 93 8.95 6.18 -0.86
CA LEU A 93 8.16 7.38 -0.60
C LEU A 93 8.96 8.39 0.25
N LEU A 94 9.53 7.94 1.38
CA LEU A 94 10.31 8.83 2.25
C LEU A 94 11.56 9.35 1.56
N GLY A 95 12.29 8.50 0.85
CA GLY A 95 13.46 8.92 0.09
C GLY A 95 13.13 9.94 -1.00
N THR A 96 11.97 9.79 -1.65
CA THR A 96 11.49 10.74 -2.67
C THR A 96 11.09 12.08 -2.04
N LEU A 97 10.40 12.06 -0.90
CA LEU A 97 10.05 13.26 -0.16
C LEU A 97 11.29 13.99 0.37
N GLU A 98 12.26 13.25 0.91
CA GLU A 98 13.53 13.79 1.38
C GLU A 98 14.30 14.46 0.24
N ALA A 99 14.47 13.76 -0.89
CA ALA A 99 15.10 14.32 -2.09
C ALA A 99 14.38 15.57 -2.59
N PHE A 100 13.03 15.57 -2.55
CA PHE A 100 12.24 16.74 -2.92
C PHE A 100 12.50 17.91 -1.98
N PHE A 101 12.48 17.71 -0.65
CA PHE A 101 12.73 18.78 0.32
C PHE A 101 14.16 19.32 0.25
N ILE A 102 15.16 18.47 0.00
CA ILE A 102 16.53 18.89 -0.29
C ILE A 102 16.58 19.75 -1.56
N SER A 103 15.87 19.34 -2.62
CA SER A 103 15.88 20.06 -3.91
C SER A 103 15.35 21.49 -3.82
N ILE A 104 14.45 21.77 -2.87
CA ILE A 104 13.89 23.10 -2.59
C ILE A 104 14.59 23.83 -1.44
N GLY A 105 15.68 23.27 -0.90
CA GLY A 105 16.51 23.92 0.12
C GLY A 105 15.94 23.90 1.54
N LEU A 106 14.96 23.03 1.82
CA LEU A 106 14.35 22.90 3.16
C LEU A 106 15.09 21.92 4.08
N LEU A 107 15.92 21.05 3.52
CA LEU A 107 16.76 20.09 4.25
C LEU A 107 18.21 20.19 3.77
N GLU A 108 19.14 19.95 4.68
CA GLU A 108 20.57 19.83 4.36
C GLU A 108 20.91 18.38 3.97
N THR A 109 21.81 18.22 3.00
CA THR A 109 22.33 16.90 2.63
C THR A 109 23.27 16.39 3.72
N GLY A 110 22.90 15.31 4.41
CA GLY A 110 23.76 14.70 5.43
C GLY A 110 23.49 13.22 5.59
N PHE A 111 24.54 12.40 5.55
CA PHE A 111 24.45 10.99 5.89
C PHE A 111 24.89 10.82 7.35
N SER A 112 23.92 10.79 8.26
CA SER A 112 24.20 10.37 9.64
C SER A 112 24.18 8.85 9.70
N VAL A 113 25.33 8.25 10.02
CA VAL A 113 25.43 6.79 10.21
C VAL A 113 24.58 6.42 11.43
N THR A 114 23.44 5.76 11.22
CA THR A 114 22.65 5.24 12.34
C THR A 114 23.43 4.10 13.00
N PRO A 115 23.79 4.21 14.30
CA PRO A 115 24.46 3.12 14.99
C PRO A 115 23.50 1.93 15.08
N LYS A 116 23.94 0.78 14.57
CA LYS A 116 23.18 -0.48 14.64
C LYS A 116 23.24 -0.99 16.08
N SER A 117 22.15 -0.84 16.84
CA SER A 117 22.06 -1.41 18.19
C SER A 117 22.10 -2.94 18.11
N SER A 118 22.97 -3.57 18.90
CA SER A 118 23.29 -5.00 18.89
C SER A 118 22.20 -5.92 19.46
N GLU A 119 20.96 -5.46 19.61
CA GLU A 119 19.87 -6.24 20.26
C GLU A 119 18.92 -6.93 19.26
N THR A 120 19.26 -6.97 17.97
CA THR A 120 18.38 -7.47 16.90
C THR A 120 18.50 -8.97 16.57
N ASP A 121 19.00 -9.81 17.48
CA ASP A 121 19.20 -11.24 17.18
C ASP A 121 17.91 -12.09 17.26
N ASN A 122 16.81 -11.54 17.78
CA ASN A 122 15.52 -12.26 17.91
C ASN A 122 14.32 -11.54 17.27
N ALA A 123 14.55 -10.46 16.51
CA ALA A 123 13.47 -9.69 15.92
C ALA A 123 12.82 -10.46 14.77
N SER A 124 11.48 -10.53 14.77
CA SER A 124 10.77 -11.13 13.64
C SER A 124 10.98 -10.27 12.37
N PRO A 125 11.05 -10.85 11.16
CA PRO A 125 11.35 -10.09 9.94
C PRO A 125 10.31 -9.01 9.57
N TYR A 126 9.17 -8.96 10.29
CA TYR A 126 8.09 -8.00 10.09
C TYR A 126 7.82 -7.14 11.32
N GLU A 127 8.72 -7.14 12.31
CA GLU A 127 8.57 -6.33 13.52
C GLU A 127 8.60 -4.83 13.17
N ILE A 128 7.56 -4.12 13.61
CA ILE A 128 7.44 -2.69 13.34
C ILE A 128 8.30 -1.95 14.37
N THR A 129 9.43 -1.42 13.91
CA THR A 129 10.30 -0.58 14.75
C THR A 129 9.79 0.86 14.79
N ALA A 130 10.34 1.67 15.70
CA ALA A 130 10.00 3.09 15.85
C ALA A 130 10.63 3.94 14.72
N SER A 131 10.37 3.54 13.47
CA SER A 131 10.88 4.19 12.27
C SER A 131 9.74 4.93 11.55
N PRO A 132 9.98 6.14 11.03
CA PRO A 132 9.00 6.88 10.24
C PRO A 132 8.54 6.12 8.99
N LEU A 133 9.34 5.14 8.51
CA LEU A 133 9.02 4.27 7.37
C LEU A 133 7.67 3.56 7.54
N PHE A 134 7.31 3.20 8.77
CA PHE A 134 6.10 2.45 9.05
C PHE A 134 4.85 3.32 9.21
N ILE A 135 4.99 4.65 9.34
CA ILE A 135 3.84 5.56 9.50
C ILE A 135 2.93 5.48 8.27
N SER A 136 3.51 5.61 7.07
CA SER A 136 2.77 5.53 5.81
C SER A 136 2.06 4.17 5.64
N LEU A 137 2.76 3.07 5.93
CA LEU A 137 2.22 1.71 5.84
C LEU A 137 1.05 1.47 6.79
N VAL A 138 1.22 1.83 8.07
CA VAL A 138 0.18 1.66 9.09
C VAL A 138 -1.03 2.53 8.77
N MET A 139 -0.81 3.77 8.33
CA MET A 139 -1.88 4.67 7.89
C MET A 139 -2.67 4.09 6.71
N LEU A 140 -2.01 3.56 5.67
CA LEU A 140 -2.69 2.93 4.54
C LEU A 140 -3.52 1.71 4.96
N VAL A 141 -2.97 0.85 5.82
CA VAL A 141 -3.72 -0.31 6.35
C VAL A 141 -4.95 0.12 7.15
N MET A 142 -4.83 1.18 7.96
CA MET A 142 -5.97 1.74 8.69
C MET A 142 -7.02 2.33 7.74
N MET A 143 -6.62 3.06 6.70
CA MET A 143 -7.53 3.59 5.68
C MET A 143 -8.30 2.48 4.96
N PHE A 144 -7.59 1.46 4.44
CA PHE A 144 -8.22 0.34 3.74
C PHE A 144 -9.12 -0.48 4.66
N SER A 145 -8.74 -0.69 5.93
CA SER A 145 -9.58 -1.45 6.86
C SER A 145 -10.89 -0.73 7.18
N VAL A 146 -10.85 0.57 7.49
CA VAL A 146 -12.07 1.38 7.71
C VAL A 146 -12.92 1.41 6.44
N ALA A 147 -12.33 1.72 5.29
CA ALA A 147 -13.06 1.82 4.02
C ALA A 147 -13.72 0.49 3.62
N THR A 148 -13.00 -0.64 3.76
CA THR A 148 -13.54 -1.97 3.42
C THR A 148 -14.69 -2.37 4.34
N VAL A 149 -14.60 -2.06 5.65
CA VAL A 149 -15.68 -2.33 6.60
C VAL A 149 -16.90 -1.48 6.29
N THR A 150 -16.72 -0.19 5.99
CA THR A 150 -17.82 0.70 5.61
C THR A 150 -18.49 0.26 4.31
N ALA A 151 -17.70 -0.06 3.27
CA ALA A 151 -18.22 -0.56 2.00
C ALA A 151 -18.97 -1.88 2.16
N ALA A 152 -18.44 -2.82 2.94
CA ALA A 152 -19.12 -4.08 3.23
C ALA A 152 -20.48 -3.85 3.92
N ALA A 153 -20.55 -2.94 4.88
CA ALA A 153 -21.80 -2.58 5.54
C ALA A 153 -22.82 -1.97 4.57
N LEU A 154 -22.37 -1.10 3.65
CA LEU A 154 -23.24 -0.51 2.62
C LEU A 154 -23.78 -1.56 1.65
N VAL A 155 -22.93 -2.49 1.21
CA VAL A 155 -23.33 -3.62 0.36
C VAL A 155 -24.35 -4.51 1.04
N ILE A 156 -24.14 -4.86 2.32
CA ILE A 156 -25.07 -5.70 3.08
C ILE A 156 -26.44 -5.02 3.22
N ASN A 157 -26.46 -3.72 3.51
CA ASN A 157 -27.70 -2.96 3.68
C ASN A 157 -28.41 -2.64 2.35
N GLY A 158 -27.65 -2.44 1.28
CA GLY A 158 -28.15 -2.02 -0.02
C GLY A 158 -28.46 -3.16 -1.01
N GLY A 159 -28.26 -4.42 -0.61
CA GLY A 159 -28.66 -5.60 -1.38
C GLY A 159 -27.88 -5.82 -2.68
N THR A 160 -28.49 -6.53 -3.63
CA THR A 160 -27.85 -7.00 -4.87
C THR A 160 -27.39 -5.88 -5.79
N GLU A 161 -28.12 -4.76 -5.85
CA GLU A 161 -27.75 -3.59 -6.65
C GLU A 161 -26.47 -2.93 -6.14
N SER A 162 -26.37 -2.76 -4.81
CA SER A 162 -25.17 -2.19 -4.19
C SER A 162 -23.98 -3.13 -4.33
N PHE A 163 -24.19 -4.44 -4.24
CA PHE A 163 -23.16 -5.44 -4.52
C PHE A 163 -22.68 -5.34 -5.98
N ASN A 164 -23.58 -5.31 -6.96
CA ASN A 164 -23.23 -5.19 -8.38
C ASN A 164 -22.38 -3.94 -8.66
N TYR A 165 -22.69 -2.83 -7.98
CA TYR A 165 -21.98 -1.57 -8.14
C TYR A 165 -20.61 -1.54 -7.45
N MET A 166 -20.48 -2.11 -6.25
CA MET A 166 -19.29 -1.94 -5.39
C MET A 166 -18.35 -3.15 -5.34
N CYS A 167 -18.73 -4.29 -5.92
CA CYS A 167 -17.98 -5.54 -5.77
C CYS A 167 -16.54 -5.44 -6.26
N GLY A 168 -16.28 -4.82 -7.42
CA GLY A 168 -14.91 -4.67 -7.94
C GLY A 168 -14.03 -3.86 -6.99
N GLU A 169 -14.53 -2.73 -6.51
CA GLU A 169 -13.84 -1.86 -5.55
C GLU A 169 -13.57 -2.59 -4.23
N LEU A 170 -14.54 -3.37 -3.74
CA LEU A 170 -14.44 -4.17 -2.51
C LEU A 170 -13.39 -5.28 -2.65
N LEU A 171 -13.37 -5.98 -3.80
CA LEU A 171 -12.35 -6.98 -4.12
C LEU A 171 -10.94 -6.37 -4.12
N CYS A 172 -10.77 -5.21 -4.76
CA CYS A 172 -9.50 -4.49 -4.76
C CYS A 172 -9.10 -4.05 -3.35
N GLY A 173 -10.03 -3.53 -2.54
CA GLY A 173 -9.75 -3.14 -1.14
C GLY A 173 -9.34 -4.33 -0.26
N MET A 174 -10.02 -5.46 -0.40
CA MET A 174 -9.65 -6.71 0.26
C MET A 174 -8.28 -7.22 -0.21
N TRP A 175 -7.99 -7.13 -1.51
CA TRP A 175 -6.68 -7.48 -2.06
C TRP A 175 -5.55 -6.63 -1.47
N SER A 176 -5.75 -5.31 -1.35
CA SER A 176 -4.80 -4.40 -0.69
C SER A 176 -4.50 -4.83 0.74
N LEU A 177 -5.52 -5.26 1.51
CA LEU A 177 -5.34 -5.79 2.86
C LEU A 177 -4.60 -7.14 2.89
N VAL A 178 -4.80 -8.00 1.88
CA VAL A 178 -4.11 -9.30 1.75
C VAL A 178 -2.62 -9.13 1.41
N ILE A 179 -2.29 -8.16 0.56
CA ILE A 179 -0.90 -7.77 0.27
C ILE A 179 -0.27 -7.18 1.53
N LEU A 180 -0.94 -6.24 2.20
CA LEU A 180 -0.44 -5.60 3.42
C LEU A 180 -0.71 -6.39 4.71
N TYR A 181 -1.09 -7.67 4.60
CA TYR A 181 -1.42 -8.54 5.72
C TYR A 181 -0.32 -8.62 6.79
N PRO A 182 0.99 -8.66 6.46
CA PRO A 182 2.03 -8.66 7.50
C PRO A 182 1.89 -7.48 8.46
N ILE A 183 1.67 -6.26 7.94
CA ILE A 183 1.49 -5.04 8.74
C ILE A 183 0.17 -5.10 9.52
N LEU A 184 -0.93 -5.52 8.87
CA LEU A 184 -2.22 -5.71 9.52
C LEU A 184 -2.14 -6.70 10.69
N SER A 185 -1.43 -7.81 10.51
CA SER A 185 -1.26 -8.84 11.53
C SER A 185 -0.52 -8.32 12.76
N GLN A 186 0.43 -7.40 12.58
CA GLN A 186 1.15 -6.75 13.69
C GLN A 186 0.24 -5.78 14.45
N LEU A 187 -0.67 -5.08 13.76
CA LEU A 187 -1.67 -4.22 14.42
C LEU A 187 -2.70 -5.03 15.23
N LEU A 188 -3.07 -6.21 14.75
CA LEU A 188 -4.05 -7.10 15.40
C LEU A 188 -3.45 -7.90 16.57
N LYS A 189 -2.13 -8.08 16.63
CA LYS A 189 -1.46 -8.75 17.75
C LYS A 189 -1.48 -7.86 19.00
N VAL A 190 -2.46 -8.08 19.87
CA VAL A 190 -2.62 -7.37 21.16
C VAL A 190 -1.65 -7.90 22.26
N ARG A 191 -0.63 -8.70 21.93
CA ARG A 191 0.18 -9.39 22.95
C ARG A 191 0.95 -8.38 23.81
N LYS A 192 0.75 -8.46 25.13
CA LYS A 192 1.43 -7.65 26.14
C LYS A 192 2.96 -7.85 26.03
N GLY A 193 3.66 -6.85 25.51
CA GLY A 193 5.03 -6.54 25.91
C GLY A 193 6.13 -6.61 24.85
N ILE A 194 5.97 -7.32 23.72
CA ILE A 194 7.12 -7.59 22.81
C ILE A 194 6.86 -7.17 21.35
N ASP A 195 5.63 -7.29 20.83
CA ASP A 195 5.36 -7.04 19.39
C ASP A 195 4.44 -5.84 19.12
N LYS A 196 4.36 -4.88 20.05
CA LYS A 196 3.39 -3.78 19.95
C LYS A 196 3.92 -2.69 19.02
N VAL A 197 3.12 -2.30 18.03
CA VAL A 197 3.45 -1.15 17.16
C VAL A 197 3.79 0.06 18.02
N PRO A 198 4.97 0.69 17.83
CA PRO A 198 5.40 1.82 18.63
C PRO A 198 4.40 2.96 18.59
N LEU A 199 4.18 3.60 19.74
CA LEU A 199 3.26 4.75 19.86
C LEU A 199 3.65 5.91 18.93
N SER A 200 4.95 6.10 18.68
CA SER A 200 5.48 7.09 17.75
C SER A 200 5.02 6.85 16.30
N VAL A 201 4.72 5.61 15.93
CA VAL A 201 4.17 5.24 14.61
C VAL A 201 2.65 5.24 14.64
N MET A 202 2.06 4.67 15.70
CA MET A 202 0.62 4.49 15.83
C MET A 202 -0.14 5.83 15.87
N LEU A 203 0.30 6.79 16.69
CA LEU A 203 -0.39 8.07 16.88
C LEU A 203 -0.50 8.90 15.59
N PRO A 204 0.59 9.22 14.87
CA PRO A 204 0.48 9.99 13.63
C PRO A 204 -0.32 9.24 12.56
N SER A 205 -0.23 7.90 12.51
CA SER A 205 -1.02 7.10 11.56
C SER A 205 -2.51 7.23 11.83
N VAL A 206 -2.93 7.11 13.09
CA VAL A 206 -4.36 7.27 13.49
C VAL A 206 -4.86 8.68 13.17
N ILE A 207 -4.08 9.72 13.52
CA ILE A 207 -4.43 11.11 13.20
C ILE A 207 -4.58 11.28 11.69
N GLY A 208 -3.64 10.77 10.90
CA GLY A 208 -3.67 10.81 9.44
C GLY A 208 -4.92 10.12 8.87
N THR A 209 -5.27 8.93 9.37
CA THR A 209 -6.49 8.23 8.96
C THR A 209 -7.76 9.00 9.32
N ILE A 210 -7.83 9.61 10.51
CA ILE A 210 -8.99 10.43 10.92
C ILE A 210 -9.13 11.63 9.99
N VAL A 211 -8.04 12.36 9.73
CA VAL A 211 -8.05 13.51 8.81
C VAL A 211 -8.54 13.07 7.43
N PHE A 212 -8.03 11.95 6.92
CA PHE A 212 -8.48 11.39 5.65
C PHE A 212 -9.99 11.10 5.65
N CYS A 213 -10.50 10.37 6.65
CA CYS A 213 -11.93 10.06 6.73
C CYS A 213 -12.80 11.33 6.78
N VAL A 214 -12.37 12.35 7.54
CA VAL A 214 -13.07 13.64 7.62
C VAL A 214 -13.06 14.36 6.27
N MET A 215 -11.91 14.41 5.58
CA MET A 215 -11.79 15.05 4.27
C MET A 215 -12.68 14.36 3.24
N VAL A 216 -12.61 13.03 3.14
CA VAL A 216 -13.43 12.26 2.20
C VAL A 216 -14.92 12.50 2.45
N ASN A 217 -15.35 12.51 3.71
CA ASN A 217 -16.74 12.78 4.07
C ASN A 217 -17.16 14.23 3.76
N THR A 218 -16.27 15.21 3.92
CA THR A 218 -16.59 16.64 3.71
C THR A 218 -16.71 17.02 2.24
N TYR A 219 -15.92 16.41 1.34
CA TYR A 219 -15.87 16.77 -0.08
C TYR A 219 -16.81 15.97 -0.98
N ILE A 220 -17.59 15.04 -0.42
CA ILE A 220 -18.40 14.09 -1.20
C ILE A 220 -19.90 14.18 -0.89
N PHE A 221 -20.30 15.04 0.06
CA PHE A 221 -21.68 15.51 0.23
C PHE A 221 -21.87 16.91 -0.33
#